data_AF-W4IK14-F1
#
_entry.id   AF-W4IK14-F1
#
_cell.length_a   1.000
_cell.length_b   1.000
_cell.length_c   1.000
_cell.angle_alpha   90.00
_cell.angle_beta   90.00
_cell.angle_gamma   90.00
#
_symmetry.space_group_name_H-M   'P 1'
#
loop_
_entity.id
_entity.type
_entity.pdbx_description
1 polymer ?
#
loop_
_entity_poly.entity_id
_entity_poly.type
_entity_poly.pdbx_seq_one_letter_code
_entity_poly.pdbx_strand_id
1 'polypeptide(L)'
;MSTYGTLLKVTSYGESHGKAIGCVIDGFLSNIEINFDLIQKQLDRRRPNQSKLTSNRNEKDKLVILSGFDENKTLGTPITFLIYNEDIKKEDYNSFINIPRPGHGDYTYFMKYHVKNKSGSSRFSGRETATRVAAGACIEQWLYKSYNCSIVSYVHSVGNIKIPEQVSKELENKNPPSRDLVDSYGTVRYNEKEKIFMDCFNRIYDMNASMLKTDEYNKNTLTIPSIDNTYINVKTNECNINQVDNNHNNYINDKDNTFNNSEKSDEWIYLQTRCPHPYTAVQICSYILKLKNKGDSVGGIATCIIQNPPIGIGEPIFDKLEAELAKMILSIPAVKGIEFGSGFNGTYMFGSMHNDIFIPVENMSTKKESDLLYDDKGECKNMSYHSTIQNNEDQILNSTKGFMPPKNDKNFNNIDDYNVTFNNNEEKLLITKTNNCGGILAGISTGNNIVFRSAIKPVSSIQIEKETSDFYGNMCNLKVQGRHDSCILPRLPPIIEASSSMVIGDLILRQISKYGDKKLPTLFRNM
;
A
#
# COMPACT_ATOMS: atom_id res chain seq x y z
N MET A 1 21.15 7.31 12.62
CA MET A 1 20.66 8.54 12.00
C MET A 1 19.15 8.55 12.11
N SER A 2 18.55 9.69 12.48
CA SER A 2 17.11 9.79 12.76
C SER A 2 16.32 10.55 11.69
N THR A 3 17.01 10.93 10.61
CA THR A 3 16.47 11.75 9.51
C THR A 3 16.58 10.98 8.20
N TYR A 4 15.52 11.04 7.41
CA TYR A 4 15.47 10.57 6.02
C TYR A 4 15.15 11.74 5.08
N GLY A 5 15.62 11.68 3.84
CA GLY A 5 15.37 12.67 2.78
C GLY A 5 16.53 13.65 2.59
N THR A 6 16.51 14.36 1.46
CA THR A 6 17.53 15.35 1.07
C THR A 6 17.00 16.78 1.13
N LEU A 7 15.95 17.08 0.35
CA LEU A 7 15.29 18.38 0.34
C LEU A 7 14.07 18.36 1.25
N LEU A 8 13.25 17.32 1.15
CA LEU A 8 12.17 17.03 2.08
C LEU A 8 12.67 16.07 3.15
N LYS A 9 13.04 16.61 4.31
CA LYS A 9 13.65 15.85 5.40
C LYS A 9 12.63 15.54 6.48
N VAL A 10 12.50 14.26 6.83
CA VAL A 10 11.69 13.83 7.98
C VAL A 10 12.60 13.29 9.07
N THR A 11 12.57 13.94 10.22
CA THR A 11 13.32 13.53 11.42
C THR A 11 12.37 12.98 12.46
N SER A 12 12.57 11.73 12.91
CA SER A 12 11.75 11.13 13.97
C SER A 12 12.48 11.07 15.32
N TYR A 13 11.74 11.29 16.40
CA TYR A 13 12.26 11.33 17.77
C TYR A 13 11.33 10.62 18.77
N GLY A 14 11.85 10.38 19.98
CA GLY A 14 11.15 9.74 21.09
C GLY A 14 11.23 8.21 21.10
N GLU A 15 11.10 7.66 22.30
CA GLU A 15 11.13 6.23 22.59
C GLU A 15 9.72 5.67 22.85
N SER A 16 9.54 4.37 22.60
CA SER A 16 8.22 3.73 22.78
C SER A 16 7.71 3.70 24.22
N HIS A 17 8.58 3.92 25.21
CA HIS A 17 8.20 4.00 26.64
C HIS A 17 8.52 5.37 27.26
N GLY A 18 8.88 6.36 26.41
CA GLY A 18 8.96 7.76 26.81
C GLY A 18 7.56 8.38 26.91
N LYS A 19 7.48 9.69 27.20
CA LYS A 19 6.20 10.42 27.28
C LYS A 19 5.47 10.47 25.93
N ALA A 20 6.22 10.59 24.85
CA ALA A 20 5.70 10.74 23.50
C ALA A 20 6.74 10.32 22.46
N ILE A 21 6.28 10.18 21.23
CA ILE A 21 7.08 10.12 20.00
C ILE A 21 6.67 11.27 19.09
N GLY A 22 7.49 11.65 18.13
CA GLY A 22 7.14 12.69 17.19
C GLY A 22 8.04 12.76 15.97
N CYS A 23 7.68 13.64 15.04
CA CYS A 23 8.51 13.94 13.88
C CYS A 23 8.54 15.42 13.56
N VAL A 24 9.60 15.82 12.87
CA VAL A 24 9.75 17.12 12.21
C VAL A 24 9.86 16.87 10.71
N ILE A 25 9.05 17.57 9.92
CA ILE A 25 9.11 17.61 8.46
C ILE A 25 9.69 18.97 8.08
N ASP A 26 10.88 18.96 7.49
CA ASP A 26 11.63 20.14 7.06
C ASP A 26 11.73 20.17 5.53
N GLY A 27 11.65 21.36 4.93
CA GLY A 27 11.64 21.55 3.48
C GLY A 27 10.29 21.24 2.80
N PHE A 28 9.19 21.17 3.55
CA PHE A 28 7.85 21.05 2.97
C PHE A 28 7.36 22.39 2.41
N LEU A 29 6.52 22.34 1.37
CA LEU A 29 6.04 23.53 0.66
C LEU A 29 5.13 24.40 1.55
N SER A 30 5.15 25.71 1.32
CA SER A 30 4.19 26.67 1.90
C SER A 30 2.87 26.72 1.13
N ASN A 31 1.82 27.21 1.79
CA ASN A 31 0.48 27.43 1.24
C ASN A 31 -0.19 26.16 0.70
N ILE A 32 0.13 25.00 1.29
CA ILE A 32 -0.58 23.74 1.04
C ILE A 32 -1.62 23.55 2.14
N GLU A 33 -2.87 23.38 1.75
CA GLU A 33 -3.95 23.05 2.67
C GLU A 33 -3.91 21.57 3.06
N ILE A 34 -3.88 21.29 4.37
CA ILE A 34 -3.77 19.96 4.96
C ILE A 34 -5.02 19.66 5.79
N ASN A 35 -5.65 18.53 5.51
CA ASN A 35 -6.72 17.97 6.32
C ASN A 35 -6.13 17.05 7.40
N PHE A 36 -6.24 17.45 8.66
CA PHE A 36 -5.70 16.70 9.80
C PHE A 36 -6.48 15.41 10.09
N ASP A 37 -7.76 15.33 9.75
CA ASP A 37 -8.56 14.11 9.92
C ASP A 37 -8.08 12.99 9.01
N LEU A 38 -7.59 13.32 7.81
CA LEU A 38 -6.97 12.33 6.92
C LEU A 38 -5.67 11.77 7.52
N ILE A 39 -4.88 12.60 8.21
CA ILE A 39 -3.68 12.13 8.94
C ILE A 39 -4.09 11.20 10.09
N GLN A 40 -5.11 11.59 10.85
CA GLN A 40 -5.62 10.77 11.95
C GLN A 40 -6.20 9.45 11.44
N LYS A 41 -6.93 9.42 10.31
CA LYS A 41 -7.43 8.19 9.66
C LYS A 41 -6.28 7.23 9.35
N GLN A 42 -5.13 7.73 8.89
CA GLN A 42 -3.94 6.91 8.63
C GLN A 42 -3.28 6.38 9.91
N LEU A 43 -3.18 7.21 10.95
CA LEU A 43 -2.71 6.78 12.26
C LEU A 43 -3.62 5.70 12.86
N ASP A 44 -4.93 5.87 12.73
CA ASP A 44 -5.92 4.89 13.15
C ASP A 44 -5.76 3.58 12.37
N ARG A 45 -5.49 3.62 11.05
CA ARG A 45 -5.19 2.43 10.21
C ARG A 45 -3.94 1.68 10.69
N ARG A 46 -2.93 2.35 11.25
CA ARG A 46 -1.68 1.72 11.74
C ARG A 46 -1.82 1.09 13.14
N ARG A 47 -2.78 1.60 13.91
CA ARG A 47 -2.90 1.40 15.35
C ARG A 47 -2.88 -0.10 15.75
N PRO A 48 -2.25 -0.46 16.88
CA PRO A 48 -2.47 -1.78 17.47
C PRO A 48 -3.92 -1.92 17.96
N ASN A 49 -4.34 -3.16 18.23
CA ASN A 49 -5.65 -3.50 18.79
C ASN A 49 -6.85 -3.04 17.94
N GLN A 50 -6.67 -2.96 16.61
CA GLN A 50 -7.80 -2.83 15.68
C GLN A 50 -8.65 -4.09 15.61
N SER A 51 -8.05 -5.24 15.92
CA SER A 51 -8.72 -6.52 15.95
C SER A 51 -7.99 -7.52 16.84
N LYS A 52 -8.67 -8.64 17.14
CA LYS A 52 -8.07 -9.79 17.84
C LYS A 52 -6.84 -10.38 17.13
N LEU A 53 -6.55 -10.02 15.87
CA LEU A 53 -5.34 -10.47 15.16
C LEU A 53 -4.08 -9.74 15.62
N THR A 54 -4.23 -8.52 16.11
CA THR A 54 -3.12 -7.64 16.48
C THR A 54 -2.87 -7.64 17.99
N SER A 55 -1.77 -7.02 18.41
CA SER A 55 -1.37 -6.81 19.79
C SER A 55 -2.44 -6.03 20.53
N ASN A 56 -2.75 -6.44 21.76
CA ASN A 56 -3.77 -5.82 22.62
C ASN A 56 -3.30 -4.47 23.21
N ARG A 57 -2.32 -3.78 22.61
CA ARG A 57 -1.90 -2.43 23.03
C ARG A 57 -2.98 -1.43 22.66
N ASN A 58 -3.46 -0.67 23.64
CA ASN A 58 -4.53 0.29 23.45
C ASN A 58 -3.96 1.71 23.39
N GLU A 59 -3.39 2.03 22.24
CA GLU A 59 -2.79 3.33 21.99
C GLU A 59 -3.67 4.07 21.03
N LYS A 60 -4.18 5.25 21.38
CA LYS A 60 -5.08 6.00 20.49
C LYS A 60 -4.36 6.67 19.33
N ASP A 61 -3.03 6.82 19.44
CA ASP A 61 -2.16 7.50 18.48
C ASP A 61 -2.76 8.85 18.02
N LYS A 62 -3.15 9.69 19.00
CA LYS A 62 -3.73 11.01 18.71
C LYS A 62 -2.66 11.98 18.23
N LEU A 63 -2.93 12.61 17.09
CA LEU A 63 -2.06 13.63 16.51
C LEU A 63 -2.13 14.93 17.33
N VAL A 64 -0.98 15.46 17.70
CA VAL A 64 -0.82 16.81 18.25
C VAL A 64 0.10 17.59 17.31
N ILE A 65 -0.35 18.76 16.89
CA ILE A 65 0.38 19.64 15.96
C ILE A 65 1.06 20.72 16.78
N LEU A 66 2.38 20.86 16.64
CA LEU A 66 3.17 21.82 17.41
C LEU A 66 3.62 23.04 16.59
N SER A 67 3.84 22.88 15.27
CA SER A 67 4.35 23.96 14.41
C SER A 67 4.08 23.70 12.93
N GLY A 68 4.30 24.71 12.09
CA GLY A 68 4.36 24.61 10.63
C GLY A 68 3.07 24.99 9.89
N PHE A 69 2.06 25.44 10.62
CA PHE A 69 0.74 25.77 10.09
C PHE A 69 0.24 27.12 10.59
N ASP A 70 -0.50 27.81 9.71
CA ASP A 70 -1.49 28.82 10.06
C ASP A 70 -2.85 28.25 9.68
N GLU A 71 -3.72 28.07 10.68
CA GLU A 71 -4.91 27.21 10.59
C GLU A 71 -4.58 25.81 10.01
N ASN A 72 -5.04 25.53 8.78
CA ASN A 72 -4.80 24.28 8.06
C ASN A 72 -3.82 24.43 6.88
N LYS A 73 -3.19 25.59 6.70
CA LYS A 73 -2.25 25.87 5.62
C LYS A 73 -0.81 25.81 6.10
N THR A 74 0.05 25.17 5.33
CA THR A 74 1.48 25.09 5.66
C THR A 74 2.19 26.42 5.49
N LEU A 75 3.11 26.74 6.39
CA LEU A 75 3.87 27.99 6.34
C LEU A 75 5.20 27.89 5.56
N GLY A 76 5.60 26.69 5.15
CA GLY A 76 6.94 26.41 4.61
C GLY A 76 8.05 26.32 5.68
N THR A 77 7.73 26.65 6.93
CA THR A 77 8.58 26.40 8.11
C THR A 77 8.46 24.94 8.55
N PRO A 78 9.39 24.42 9.38
CA PRO A 78 9.33 23.05 9.88
C PRO A 78 7.99 22.68 10.53
N ILE A 79 7.37 21.61 10.05
CA ILE A 79 6.14 21.03 10.59
C ILE A 79 6.51 20.04 11.68
N THR A 80 5.92 20.16 12.86
CA THR A 80 6.20 19.27 13.98
C THR A 80 4.93 18.58 14.46
N PHE A 81 4.97 17.24 14.49
CA PHE A 81 3.92 16.39 15.05
C PHE A 81 4.41 15.67 16.30
N LEU A 82 3.50 15.52 17.26
CA LEU A 82 3.70 14.81 18.52
C LEU A 82 2.56 13.80 18.72
N ILE A 83 2.88 12.62 19.24
CA ILE A 83 1.92 11.57 19.58
C ILE A 83 2.29 11.05 20.97
N TYR A 84 1.38 11.21 21.94
CA TYR A 84 1.57 10.73 23.30
C TYR A 84 1.54 9.21 23.39
N ASN A 85 2.33 8.66 24.31
CA ASN A 85 2.25 7.23 24.65
C ASN A 85 1.32 7.08 25.86
N GLU A 86 0.17 6.43 25.68
CA GLU A 86 -0.87 6.33 26.72
C GLU A 86 -0.86 4.97 27.46
N ASP A 87 -0.37 3.90 26.81
CA ASP A 87 -0.39 2.52 27.33
C ASP A 87 1.02 2.01 27.68
N ILE A 88 1.67 2.71 28.62
CA ILE A 88 3.04 2.38 29.06
C ILE A 88 2.99 1.40 30.24
N LYS A 89 3.18 0.12 29.96
CA LYS A 89 3.43 -0.91 31.00
C LYS A 89 4.92 -1.15 31.17
N LYS A 90 5.51 -0.63 32.25
CA LYS A 90 6.95 -0.78 32.56
C LYS A 90 7.29 -2.15 33.15
N GLU A 91 6.32 -2.81 33.78
CA GLU A 91 6.52 -4.01 34.59
C GLU A 91 6.73 -5.29 33.76
N ASP A 92 6.13 -5.37 32.57
CA ASP A 92 6.14 -6.56 31.68
C ASP A 92 7.54 -6.93 31.13
N TYR A 93 8.57 -6.10 31.33
CA TYR A 93 9.88 -6.25 30.70
C TYR A 93 11.06 -6.47 31.66
N ASN A 94 10.81 -6.45 32.97
CA ASN A 94 11.88 -6.53 33.98
C ASN A 94 12.57 -7.90 34.06
N SER A 95 11.87 -8.98 33.70
CA SER A 95 12.35 -10.36 33.88
C SER A 95 13.48 -10.77 32.92
N PHE A 96 13.72 -10.04 31.83
CA PHE A 96 14.68 -10.45 30.78
C PHE A 96 15.60 -9.33 30.29
N ILE A 97 15.82 -8.27 31.07
CA ILE A 97 16.70 -7.14 30.71
C ILE A 97 18.12 -7.60 30.31
N ASN A 98 18.58 -8.72 30.87
CA ASN A 98 19.91 -9.27 30.62
C ASN A 98 19.96 -10.34 29.51
N ILE A 99 18.84 -10.62 28.84
CA ILE A 99 18.78 -11.64 27.78
C ILE A 99 18.42 -10.95 26.46
N PRO A 100 19.32 -10.91 25.46
CA PRO A 100 18.98 -10.38 24.14
C PRO A 100 17.92 -11.27 23.46
N ARG A 101 16.81 -10.68 22.99
CA ARG A 101 15.76 -11.48 22.34
C ARG A 101 16.21 -11.93 20.94
N PRO A 102 16.13 -13.23 20.60
CA PRO A 102 16.53 -13.73 19.29
C PRO A 102 15.81 -13.04 18.12
N GLY A 103 16.59 -12.51 17.18
CA GLY A 103 16.09 -11.78 16.01
C GLY A 103 15.58 -10.35 16.27
N HIS A 104 15.73 -9.83 17.50
CA HIS A 104 15.64 -8.41 17.81
C HIS A 104 17.00 -7.72 17.73
N GLY A 105 16.99 -6.40 17.75
CA GLY A 105 18.20 -5.57 17.78
C GLY A 105 18.84 -5.40 19.16
N ASP A 106 18.41 -6.15 20.18
CA ASP A 106 18.86 -5.93 21.56
C ASP A 106 20.38 -6.12 21.70
N TYR A 107 20.91 -7.21 21.14
CA TYR A 107 22.35 -7.51 21.13
C TYR A 107 23.17 -6.45 20.38
N THR A 108 22.79 -6.16 19.14
CA THR A 108 23.53 -5.21 18.29
C THR A 108 23.44 -3.79 18.83
N TYR A 109 22.32 -3.41 19.45
CA TYR A 109 22.19 -2.12 20.12
C TYR A 109 23.13 -2.01 21.32
N PHE A 110 23.18 -3.04 22.17
CA PHE A 110 24.08 -3.07 23.31
C PHE A 110 25.55 -3.04 22.86
N MET A 111 25.93 -3.82 21.85
CA MET A 111 27.31 -3.83 21.33
C MET A 111 27.72 -2.51 20.69
N LYS A 112 26.77 -1.79 20.07
CA LYS A 112 27.04 -0.52 19.39
C LYS A 112 27.10 0.67 20.35
N TYR A 113 26.20 0.72 21.33
CA TYR A 113 26.00 1.90 22.18
C TYR A 113 26.39 1.68 23.64
N HIS A 114 26.67 0.45 24.05
CA HIS A 114 27.00 0.06 25.42
C HIS A 114 25.96 0.46 26.47
N VAL A 115 24.69 0.60 26.04
CA VAL A 115 23.56 0.94 26.91
C VAL A 115 22.52 -0.17 26.84
N LYS A 116 22.18 -0.75 28.01
CA LYS A 116 21.05 -1.67 28.15
C LYS A 116 19.78 -0.87 28.35
N ASN A 117 18.88 -0.93 27.38
CA ASN A 117 17.61 -0.25 27.52
C ASN A 117 16.63 -1.10 28.36
N LYS A 118 16.26 -0.59 29.54
CA LYS A 118 15.35 -1.28 30.48
C LYS A 118 13.94 -1.48 29.91
N SER A 119 13.55 -0.70 28.90
CA SER A 119 12.23 -0.76 28.29
C SER A 119 12.18 -1.63 27.01
N GLY A 120 13.15 -2.52 26.80
CA GLY A 120 13.24 -3.34 25.59
C GLY A 120 13.79 -2.55 24.37
N SER A 121 13.03 -2.44 23.29
CA SER A 121 13.54 -1.91 22.00
C SER A 121 13.66 -0.39 21.88
N SER A 122 13.22 0.41 22.86
CA SER A 122 13.16 1.90 22.83
C SER A 122 12.91 2.50 21.44
N ARG A 123 13.99 2.90 20.76
CA ARG A 123 14.00 3.70 19.55
C ARG A 123 13.88 2.86 18.29
N PHE A 124 14.28 1.60 18.33
CA PHE A 124 14.10 0.63 17.23
C PHE A 124 12.82 -0.20 17.38
N SER A 125 11.89 0.29 18.21
CA SER A 125 10.54 -0.25 18.35
C SER A 125 9.68 0.12 17.14
N GLY A 126 8.76 -0.77 16.76
CA GLY A 126 7.75 -0.48 15.74
C GLY A 126 6.84 0.71 16.08
N ARG A 127 6.87 1.23 17.32
CA ARG A 127 6.19 2.48 17.71
C ARG A 127 6.68 3.69 16.90
N GLU A 128 7.97 3.73 16.53
CA GLU A 128 8.53 4.79 15.68
C GLU A 128 7.77 4.96 14.37
N THR A 129 7.23 3.89 13.80
CA THR A 129 6.51 3.95 12.53
C THR A 129 5.26 4.85 12.56
N ALA A 130 4.70 5.15 13.74
CA ALA A 130 3.58 6.11 13.83
C ALA A 130 4.00 7.51 13.38
N THR A 131 5.26 7.92 13.64
CA THR A 131 5.77 9.21 13.20
C THR A 131 5.95 9.25 11.68
N ARG A 132 6.29 8.11 11.07
CA ARG A 132 6.35 7.97 9.61
C ARG A 132 4.96 8.09 9.00
N VAL A 133 3.96 7.43 9.59
CA VAL A 133 2.56 7.51 9.15
C VAL A 133 2.05 8.95 9.20
N ALA A 134 2.29 9.68 10.30
CA ALA A 134 1.92 11.08 10.42
C ALA A 134 2.58 11.94 9.33
N ALA A 135 3.89 11.79 9.12
CA ALA A 135 4.64 12.56 8.13
C ALA A 135 4.21 12.24 6.69
N GLY A 136 4.16 10.95 6.34
CA GLY A 136 3.78 10.51 5.00
C GLY A 136 2.33 10.87 4.66
N ALA A 137 1.39 10.78 5.59
CA ALA A 137 0.00 11.18 5.36
C ALA A 137 -0.17 12.70 5.17
N CYS A 138 0.72 13.52 5.77
CA CYS A 138 0.78 14.96 5.48
C CYS A 138 1.32 15.20 4.06
N ILE A 139 2.43 14.55 3.71
CA ILE A 139 3.09 14.72 2.40
C ILE A 139 2.20 14.23 1.25
N GLU A 140 1.51 13.12 1.45
CA GLU A 140 0.64 12.51 0.44
C GLU A 140 -0.49 13.43 -0.01
N GLN A 141 -1.03 14.26 0.88
CA GLN A 141 -2.10 15.19 0.49
C GLN A 141 -1.65 16.18 -0.58
N TRP A 142 -0.38 16.61 -0.53
CA TRP A 142 0.23 17.40 -1.60
C TRP A 142 0.41 16.57 -2.88
N LEU A 143 0.94 15.35 -2.77
CA LEU A 143 1.12 14.46 -3.92
C LEU A 143 -0.19 14.23 -4.68
N TYR A 144 -1.28 14.00 -3.95
CA TYR A 144 -2.60 13.80 -4.53
C TYR A 144 -3.13 15.09 -5.18
N LYS A 145 -3.10 16.23 -4.47
CA LYS A 145 -3.62 17.50 -4.99
C LYS A 145 -2.85 18.01 -6.22
N SER A 146 -1.52 17.85 -6.24
CA SER A 146 -0.68 18.41 -7.32
C SER A 146 -0.49 17.47 -8.50
N TYR A 147 -0.50 16.15 -8.29
CA TYR A 147 -0.15 15.17 -9.33
C TYR A 147 -1.19 14.08 -9.53
N ASN A 148 -2.28 14.07 -8.76
CA ASN A 148 -3.21 12.93 -8.69
C ASN A 148 -2.49 11.60 -8.40
N CYS A 149 -1.36 11.68 -7.69
CA CYS A 149 -0.55 10.55 -7.29
C CYS A 149 -1.15 9.94 -6.02
N SER A 150 -1.49 8.66 -6.07
CA SER A 150 -2.09 7.94 -4.94
C SER A 150 -1.31 6.68 -4.63
N ILE A 151 -1.20 6.34 -3.35
CA ILE A 151 -0.36 5.24 -2.89
C ILE A 151 -1.21 4.27 -2.07
N VAL A 152 -1.27 3.03 -2.50
CA VAL A 152 -2.01 1.97 -1.80
C VAL A 152 -1.09 0.79 -1.51
N SER A 153 -1.20 0.24 -0.30
CA SER A 153 -0.54 -1.00 0.06
C SER A 153 -1.54 -1.99 0.64
N TYR A 154 -1.24 -3.27 0.51
CA TYR A 154 -2.06 -4.35 1.02
C TYR A 154 -1.26 -5.61 1.32
N VAL A 155 -1.84 -6.50 2.13
CA VAL A 155 -1.27 -7.81 2.46
C VAL A 155 -1.47 -8.76 1.29
N HIS A 156 -0.37 -9.18 0.67
CA HIS A 156 -0.36 -10.11 -0.46
C HIS A 156 -0.28 -11.57 0.02
N SER A 157 0.48 -11.85 1.08
CA SER A 157 0.57 -13.19 1.66
C SER A 157 0.90 -13.18 3.15
N VAL A 158 0.52 -14.25 3.83
CA VAL A 158 0.93 -14.58 5.20
C VAL A 158 1.30 -16.06 5.25
N GLY A 159 2.56 -16.36 5.56
CA GLY A 159 3.11 -17.70 5.42
C GLY A 159 2.91 -18.24 4.00
N ASN A 160 2.29 -19.42 3.87
CA ASN A 160 2.03 -20.07 2.58
C ASN A 160 0.67 -19.67 1.95
N ILE A 161 -0.11 -18.83 2.63
CA ILE A 161 -1.40 -18.35 2.14
C ILE A 161 -1.16 -17.06 1.38
N LYS A 162 -1.44 -17.05 0.08
CA LYS A 162 -1.21 -15.91 -0.81
C LYS A 162 -2.40 -15.66 -1.73
N ILE A 163 -2.53 -14.42 -2.19
CA ILE A 163 -3.47 -14.06 -3.25
C ILE A 163 -3.11 -14.86 -4.52
N PRO A 164 -4.09 -15.43 -5.25
CA PRO A 164 -3.83 -16.11 -6.52
C PRO A 164 -3.12 -15.20 -7.54
N GLU A 165 -2.20 -15.76 -8.32
CA GLU A 165 -1.34 -14.99 -9.23
C GLU A 165 -2.13 -14.17 -10.26
N GLN A 166 -3.20 -14.74 -10.83
CA GLN A 166 -4.07 -14.04 -11.78
C GLN A 166 -4.75 -12.82 -11.14
N VAL A 167 -5.21 -12.96 -9.89
CA VAL A 167 -5.83 -11.86 -9.12
C VAL A 167 -4.78 -10.79 -8.79
N SER A 168 -3.58 -11.20 -8.36
CA SER A 168 -2.50 -10.24 -8.08
C SER A 168 -2.14 -9.41 -9.31
N LYS A 169 -1.98 -10.05 -10.47
CA LYS A 169 -1.68 -9.36 -11.73
C LYS A 169 -2.79 -8.39 -12.16
N GLU A 170 -4.05 -8.73 -11.89
CA GLU A 170 -5.16 -7.84 -12.18
C GLU A 170 -5.16 -6.60 -11.28
N LEU A 171 -4.99 -6.80 -9.97
CA LEU A 171 -4.89 -5.70 -9.00
C LEU A 171 -3.71 -4.78 -9.32
N GLU A 172 -2.58 -5.32 -9.76
CA GLU A 172 -1.38 -4.51 -10.03
C GLU A 172 -1.46 -3.72 -11.35
N ASN A 173 -1.99 -4.33 -12.42
CA ASN A 173 -1.86 -3.79 -13.77
C ASN A 173 -3.15 -3.17 -14.33
N LYS A 174 -4.33 -3.66 -13.91
CA LYS A 174 -5.61 -3.23 -14.50
C LYS A 174 -6.43 -2.41 -13.51
N ASN A 175 -6.60 -2.93 -12.30
CA ASN A 175 -7.55 -2.39 -11.33
C ASN A 175 -6.93 -2.28 -9.93
N PRO A 176 -5.98 -1.35 -9.72
CA PRO A 176 -5.45 -1.12 -8.38
C PRO A 176 -6.58 -0.76 -7.39
N PRO A 177 -6.64 -1.44 -6.23
CA PRO A 177 -7.70 -1.20 -5.28
C PRO A 177 -7.48 0.14 -4.57
N SER A 178 -8.56 0.82 -4.19
CA SER A 178 -8.46 1.95 -3.26
C SER A 178 -8.15 1.44 -1.84
N ARG A 179 -7.65 2.32 -0.97
CA ARG A 179 -7.43 2.00 0.44
C ARG A 179 -8.71 1.58 1.15
N ASP A 180 -9.83 2.24 0.84
CA ASP A 180 -11.12 1.91 1.43
C ASP A 180 -11.59 0.52 0.98
N LEU A 181 -11.31 0.12 -0.28
CA LEU A 181 -11.57 -1.24 -0.75
C LEU A 181 -10.67 -2.25 -0.03
N VAL A 182 -9.37 -1.98 0.09
CA VAL A 182 -8.43 -2.84 0.83
C VAL A 182 -8.90 -3.05 2.27
N ASP A 183 -9.30 -1.98 2.95
CA ASP A 183 -9.76 -2.05 4.34
C ASP A 183 -11.13 -2.76 4.44
N SER A 184 -12.04 -2.54 3.50
CA SER A 184 -13.37 -3.19 3.49
C SER A 184 -13.29 -4.68 3.18
N TYR A 185 -12.59 -5.05 2.10
CA TYR A 185 -12.46 -6.45 1.65
C TYR A 185 -11.55 -7.25 2.57
N GLY A 186 -10.59 -6.59 3.22
CA GLY A 186 -9.73 -7.17 4.23
C GLY A 186 -10.41 -7.43 5.58
N THR A 187 -11.63 -6.92 5.78
CA THR A 187 -12.39 -7.08 7.03
C THR A 187 -13.15 -8.40 7.05
N VAL A 188 -12.87 -9.23 8.06
CA VAL A 188 -13.51 -10.52 8.31
C VAL A 188 -14.21 -10.46 9.65
N ARG A 189 -15.48 -10.84 9.70
CA ARG A 189 -16.25 -10.99 10.93
C ARG A 189 -16.03 -12.39 11.50
N TYR A 190 -15.78 -12.50 12.80
CA TYR A 190 -15.53 -13.75 13.49
C TYR A 190 -16.52 -13.94 14.64
N ASN A 191 -17.25 -15.07 14.62
CA ASN A 191 -18.07 -15.49 15.74
C ASN A 191 -17.28 -16.50 16.57
N GLU A 192 -16.88 -16.11 17.78
CA GLU A 192 -16.06 -16.93 18.67
C GLU A 192 -16.81 -18.13 19.26
N LYS A 193 -18.12 -17.98 19.50
CA LYS A 193 -18.97 -19.04 20.06
C LYS A 193 -19.19 -20.16 19.04
N GLU A 194 -19.54 -19.76 17.82
CA GLU A 194 -19.82 -20.68 16.72
C GLU A 194 -18.56 -21.14 15.98
N LYS A 195 -17.42 -20.46 16.21
CA LYS A 195 -16.15 -20.71 15.55
C LYS A 195 -16.26 -20.65 14.01
N ILE A 196 -16.97 -19.64 13.52
CA ILE A 196 -17.14 -19.37 12.09
C ILE A 196 -16.62 -17.98 11.73
N PHE A 197 -16.21 -17.83 10.47
CA PHE A 197 -15.87 -16.54 9.87
C PHE A 197 -16.93 -16.14 8.86
N MET A 198 -17.06 -14.84 8.65
CA MET A 198 -17.88 -14.26 7.60
C MET A 198 -17.11 -13.14 6.91
N ASP A 199 -17.03 -13.18 5.58
CA ASP A 199 -16.31 -12.15 4.82
C ASP A 199 -17.18 -10.92 4.52
N CYS A 200 -16.67 -9.97 3.73
CA CYS A 200 -17.39 -8.75 3.35
C CYS A 200 -18.61 -9.00 2.44
N PHE A 201 -18.75 -10.19 1.86
CA PHE A 201 -19.89 -10.60 1.03
C PHE A 201 -20.86 -11.52 1.77
N ASN A 202 -20.80 -11.54 3.11
CA ASN A 202 -21.61 -12.40 3.98
C ASN A 202 -21.43 -13.92 3.76
N ARG A 203 -20.35 -14.35 3.08
CA ARG A 203 -20.07 -15.78 2.91
C ARG A 203 -19.53 -16.35 4.20
N ILE A 204 -20.01 -17.53 4.60
CA ILE A 204 -19.66 -18.14 5.90
C ILE A 204 -18.63 -19.24 5.71
N TYR A 205 -17.64 -19.28 6.60
CA TYR A 205 -16.52 -20.22 6.59
C TYR A 205 -16.31 -20.86 7.96
N ASP A 206 -15.77 -22.08 7.97
CA ASP A 206 -15.37 -22.77 9.19
C ASP A 206 -13.99 -22.30 9.72
N MET A 207 -13.51 -22.89 10.83
CA MET A 207 -12.18 -22.61 11.37
C MET A 207 -11.02 -22.97 10.45
N ASN A 208 -11.23 -23.78 9.41
CA ASN A 208 -10.24 -24.13 8.41
C ASN A 208 -10.30 -23.23 7.17
N ALA A 209 -11.15 -22.20 7.19
CA ALA A 209 -11.44 -21.33 6.06
C ALA A 209 -12.05 -22.07 4.87
N SER A 210 -12.70 -23.22 5.12
CA SER A 210 -13.54 -23.91 4.16
C SER A 210 -14.93 -23.28 4.17
N MET A 211 -15.45 -22.98 2.98
CA MET A 211 -16.73 -22.29 2.82
C MET A 211 -17.89 -23.23 3.18
N LEU A 212 -18.81 -22.78 4.04
CA LEU A 212 -19.96 -23.53 4.53
C LEU A 212 -21.27 -23.15 3.83
N LYS A 213 -21.48 -21.84 3.61
CA LYS A 213 -22.69 -21.29 2.99
C LYS A 213 -22.36 -20.09 2.12
N THR A 214 -23.09 -19.98 1.01
CA THR A 214 -23.14 -18.80 0.14
C THR A 214 -24.54 -18.19 0.23
N ASP A 215 -24.64 -16.88 0.42
CA ASP A 215 -25.91 -16.20 0.22
C ASP A 215 -26.34 -16.37 -1.24
N GLU A 216 -27.53 -16.94 -1.47
CA GLU A 216 -28.14 -17.03 -2.82
C GLU A 216 -28.70 -15.67 -3.31
N TYR A 217 -28.58 -14.61 -2.49
CA TYR A 217 -29.31 -13.35 -2.67
C TYR A 217 -28.64 -12.30 -3.57
N ASN A 218 -27.73 -12.70 -4.47
CA ASN A 218 -27.28 -11.87 -5.60
C ASN A 218 -26.84 -12.74 -6.79
N LYS A 219 -27.74 -13.60 -7.27
CA LYS A 219 -27.55 -14.32 -8.55
C LYS A 219 -27.38 -13.41 -9.78
N ASN A 220 -27.54 -12.08 -9.64
CA ASN A 220 -27.26 -11.10 -10.70
C ASN A 220 -26.02 -10.22 -10.46
N THR A 221 -25.20 -10.48 -9.44
CA THR A 221 -23.83 -9.94 -9.39
C THR A 221 -22.94 -10.83 -8.51
N LEU A 222 -22.11 -11.61 -9.19
CA LEU A 222 -20.93 -12.37 -8.73
C LEU A 222 -21.14 -13.77 -8.07
N THR A 223 -21.02 -14.78 -8.95
CA THR A 223 -20.05 -15.90 -8.89
C THR A 223 -20.26 -17.06 -7.89
N ILE A 224 -20.62 -18.22 -8.45
CA ILE A 224 -20.51 -19.58 -7.90
C ILE A 224 -19.09 -20.13 -8.23
N PRO A 225 -18.46 -20.97 -7.40
CA PRO A 225 -17.06 -21.39 -7.56
C PRO A 225 -16.83 -22.26 -8.80
N SER A 226 -15.73 -22.04 -9.52
CA SER A 226 -15.13 -23.05 -10.40
C SER A 226 -13.88 -23.62 -9.76
N ILE A 227 -13.56 -24.86 -10.16
CA ILE A 227 -12.48 -25.72 -9.66
C ILE A 227 -11.07 -25.06 -9.74
N ASP A 228 -10.94 -23.93 -10.45
CA ASP A 228 -9.67 -23.25 -10.72
C ASP A 228 -9.52 -21.86 -10.06
N ASN A 229 -10.32 -21.53 -9.03
CA ASN A 229 -10.08 -20.41 -8.07
C ASN A 229 -9.67 -19.04 -8.67
N THR A 230 -10.29 -18.63 -9.77
CA THR A 230 -10.15 -17.27 -10.32
C THR A 230 -11.46 -16.50 -10.25
N TYR A 231 -11.43 -15.32 -9.63
CA TYR A 231 -12.53 -14.35 -9.67
C TYR A 231 -11.99 -13.05 -10.26
N ILE A 232 -12.54 -12.61 -11.39
CA ILE A 232 -12.36 -11.27 -11.94
C ILE A 232 -13.68 -10.80 -12.56
N ASN A 233 -14.25 -9.71 -12.05
CA ASN A 233 -14.52 -8.54 -12.89
C ASN A 233 -14.81 -7.26 -12.07
N VAL A 234 -14.03 -6.24 -12.38
CA VAL A 234 -14.11 -4.88 -11.87
C VAL A 234 -14.89 -4.03 -12.87
N LYS A 235 -16.02 -3.45 -12.43
CA LYS A 235 -16.50 -2.16 -12.92
C LYS A 235 -17.12 -1.38 -11.77
N THR A 236 -16.51 -0.24 -11.46
CA THR A 236 -17.10 0.85 -10.69
C THR A 236 -18.06 1.63 -11.59
N ASN A 237 -19.32 1.68 -11.21
CA ASN A 237 -20.17 2.89 -11.25
C ASN A 237 -21.52 2.51 -10.64
N GLU A 238 -22.02 3.37 -9.76
CA GLU A 238 -23.26 3.24 -8.98
C GLU A 238 -23.17 2.42 -7.67
N CYS A 239 -22.36 2.91 -6.73
CA CYS A 239 -22.75 2.81 -5.31
C CYS A 239 -22.91 4.24 -4.78
N ASN A 240 -24.16 4.69 -4.65
CA ASN A 240 -24.50 5.94 -3.99
C ASN A 240 -24.11 5.85 -2.51
N ILE A 241 -22.97 6.44 -2.15
CA ILE A 241 -22.55 6.67 -0.76
C ILE A 241 -23.27 7.89 -0.20
N ASN A 242 -24.60 7.84 -0.13
CA ASN A 242 -25.41 8.87 0.53
C ASN A 242 -26.59 8.19 1.22
N GLN A 243 -26.33 7.35 2.23
CA GLN A 243 -27.36 6.94 3.20
C GLN A 243 -26.77 6.16 4.39
N VAL A 244 -25.81 6.73 5.13
CA VAL A 244 -25.67 6.40 6.55
C VAL A 244 -25.25 7.67 7.28
N ASP A 245 -26.05 8.02 8.28
CA ASP A 245 -25.90 9.10 9.26
C ASP A 245 -26.26 10.52 8.83
N ASN A 246 -27.56 10.73 8.66
CA ASN A 246 -28.26 11.90 9.21
C ASN A 246 -29.73 11.54 9.43
N ASN A 247 -30.08 11.12 10.66
CA ASN A 247 -31.27 11.64 11.36
C ASN A 247 -31.44 10.99 12.73
N HIS A 248 -31.32 11.84 13.75
CA HIS A 248 -31.95 11.66 15.05
C HIS A 248 -33.49 11.64 14.92
N ASN A 249 -34.12 10.85 15.80
CA ASN A 249 -35.51 10.91 16.27
C ASN A 249 -36.63 10.60 15.26
N ASN A 250 -37.34 9.47 15.48
CA ASN A 250 -38.79 9.52 15.72
C ASN A 250 -39.38 8.18 16.21
N TYR A 251 -40.34 8.32 17.12
CA TYR A 251 -41.21 7.33 17.74
C TYR A 251 -41.99 6.47 16.73
N ILE A 252 -42.14 5.17 17.02
CA ILE A 252 -43.31 4.39 16.58
C ILE A 252 -43.78 3.49 17.74
N ASN A 253 -45.07 3.64 18.09
CA ASN A 253 -45.85 2.89 19.07
C ASN A 253 -46.19 1.47 18.62
N ASP A 254 -46.46 0.62 19.61
CA ASP A 254 -46.97 -0.75 19.56
C ASP A 254 -48.08 -1.04 18.52
N LYS A 255 -47.99 -2.21 17.87
CA LYS A 255 -48.92 -3.35 18.08
C LYS A 255 -48.66 -4.50 17.08
N ASP A 256 -48.45 -5.68 17.66
CA ASP A 256 -48.77 -7.01 17.16
C ASP A 256 -48.45 -7.35 15.68
N ASN A 257 -47.35 -8.07 15.47
CA ASN A 257 -47.45 -9.45 14.99
C ASN A 257 -46.15 -10.24 15.22
N THR A 258 -46.31 -11.28 16.01
CA THR A 258 -45.32 -12.27 16.42
C THR A 258 -44.65 -12.96 15.24
N PHE A 259 -43.35 -12.72 15.08
CA PHE A 259 -42.39 -13.73 14.65
C PHE A 259 -41.40 -13.92 15.80
N ASN A 260 -41.38 -15.12 16.36
CA ASN A 260 -40.42 -15.54 17.39
C ASN A 260 -38.99 -15.49 16.83
N ASN A 261 -38.37 -14.31 16.87
CA ASN A 261 -36.91 -14.20 16.85
C ASN A 261 -36.45 -14.24 18.29
N SER A 262 -35.98 -15.41 18.72
CA SER A 262 -35.14 -15.49 19.91
C SER A 262 -33.96 -14.55 19.72
N GLU A 263 -33.97 -13.44 20.44
CA GLU A 263 -32.87 -12.50 20.58
C GLU A 263 -31.63 -13.25 21.09
N LYS A 264 -30.74 -13.63 20.17
CA LYS A 264 -29.34 -13.88 20.46
C LYS A 264 -28.55 -12.86 19.67
N SER A 265 -28.13 -11.79 20.33
CA SER A 265 -27.12 -10.89 19.80
C SER A 265 -25.81 -11.67 19.68
N ASP A 266 -25.58 -12.27 18.52
CA ASP A 266 -24.28 -12.84 18.15
C ASP A 266 -23.30 -11.69 17.93
N GLU A 267 -22.47 -11.42 18.93
CA GLU A 267 -21.51 -10.32 18.87
C GLU A 267 -20.34 -10.69 17.94
N TRP A 268 -20.47 -10.32 16.66
CA TRP A 268 -19.44 -10.50 15.65
C TRP A 268 -18.21 -9.64 15.95
N ILE A 269 -17.03 -10.26 15.87
CA ILE A 269 -15.75 -9.59 16.10
C ILE A 269 -15.11 -9.25 14.77
N TYR A 270 -14.75 -8.00 14.56
CA TYR A 270 -14.12 -7.55 13.32
C TYR A 270 -12.62 -7.80 13.36
N LEU A 271 -12.14 -8.53 12.34
CA LEU A 271 -10.75 -8.89 12.12
C LEU A 271 -10.25 -8.21 10.85
N GLN A 272 -9.22 -7.37 10.98
CA GLN A 272 -8.68 -6.64 9.85
C GLN A 272 -7.40 -7.32 9.35
N THR A 273 -7.40 -7.76 8.09
CA THR A 273 -6.24 -8.37 7.42
C THR A 273 -5.57 -7.44 6.43
N ARG A 274 -6.31 -6.45 5.89
CA ARG A 274 -5.89 -5.63 4.73
C ARG A 274 -5.47 -6.46 3.52
N CYS A 275 -6.07 -7.62 3.32
CA CYS A 275 -5.95 -8.41 2.10
C CYS A 275 -7.16 -8.08 1.18
N PRO A 276 -6.96 -7.61 -0.06
CA PRO A 276 -8.03 -7.17 -0.94
C PRO A 276 -8.75 -8.34 -1.63
N HIS A 277 -8.45 -9.59 -1.26
CA HIS A 277 -9.12 -10.78 -1.76
C HIS A 277 -9.87 -11.46 -0.61
N PRO A 278 -11.20 -11.31 -0.50
CA PRO A 278 -11.96 -11.70 0.70
C PRO A 278 -11.82 -13.17 1.10
N TYR A 279 -11.74 -14.09 0.13
CA TYR A 279 -11.50 -15.50 0.41
C TYR A 279 -10.13 -15.73 1.07
N THR A 280 -9.07 -15.13 0.51
CA THR A 280 -7.72 -15.20 1.09
C THR A 280 -7.66 -14.46 2.43
N ALA A 281 -8.41 -13.37 2.62
CA ALA A 281 -8.51 -12.68 3.89
C ALA A 281 -9.01 -13.61 5.01
N VAL A 282 -10.04 -14.42 4.76
CA VAL A 282 -10.53 -15.41 5.73
C VAL A 282 -9.49 -16.48 6.03
N GLN A 283 -8.79 -16.99 5.00
CA GLN A 283 -7.70 -17.95 5.18
C GLN A 283 -6.57 -17.38 6.05
N ILE A 284 -6.17 -16.13 5.80
CA ILE A 284 -5.19 -15.40 6.60
C ILE A 284 -5.66 -15.25 8.06
N CYS A 285 -6.92 -14.85 8.28
CA CYS A 285 -7.52 -14.74 9.62
C CYS A 285 -7.44 -16.06 10.39
N SER A 286 -7.94 -17.14 9.78
CA SER A 286 -7.91 -18.48 10.37
C SER A 286 -6.48 -18.87 10.77
N TYR A 287 -5.52 -18.64 9.88
CA TYR A 287 -4.13 -19.02 10.10
C TYR A 287 -3.47 -18.21 11.22
N ILE A 288 -3.65 -16.88 11.25
CA ILE A 288 -3.12 -16.02 12.31
C ILE A 288 -3.71 -16.40 13.67
N LEU A 289 -5.02 -16.67 13.76
CA LEU A 289 -5.66 -17.07 15.03
C LEU A 289 -5.12 -18.41 15.54
N LYS A 290 -4.93 -19.40 14.64
CA LYS A 290 -4.32 -20.69 14.99
C LYS A 290 -2.89 -20.50 15.53
N LEU A 291 -2.10 -19.61 14.93
CA LEU A 291 -0.74 -19.31 15.40
C LEU A 291 -0.74 -18.57 16.74
N LYS A 292 -1.67 -17.63 16.94
CA LYS A 292 -1.83 -16.91 18.21
C LYS A 292 -2.12 -17.88 19.35
N ASN A 293 -2.98 -18.88 19.14
CA ASN A 293 -3.26 -19.92 20.12
C ASN A 293 -2.05 -20.82 20.42
N LYS A 294 -1.16 -21.02 19.43
CA LYS A 294 0.10 -21.75 19.60
C LYS A 294 1.22 -20.91 20.23
N GLY A 295 1.01 -19.60 20.40
CA GLY A 295 2.04 -18.69 20.89
C GLY A 295 3.18 -18.44 19.90
N ASP A 296 2.97 -18.70 18.61
CA ASP A 296 3.97 -18.54 17.54
C ASP A 296 3.65 -17.33 16.63
N SER A 297 4.52 -17.06 15.66
CA SER A 297 4.38 -15.97 14.71
C SER A 297 4.73 -16.36 13.28
N VAL A 298 4.31 -15.52 12.32
CA VAL A 298 4.59 -15.73 10.91
C VAL A 298 4.84 -14.42 10.17
N GLY A 299 5.64 -14.49 9.11
CA GLY A 299 5.91 -13.40 8.18
C GLY A 299 4.97 -13.42 6.98
N GLY A 300 5.33 -12.67 5.94
CA GLY A 300 4.52 -12.56 4.73
C GLY A 300 5.03 -11.50 3.76
N ILE A 301 4.20 -11.19 2.77
CA ILE A 301 4.49 -10.21 1.74
C ILE A 301 3.40 -9.14 1.75
N ALA A 302 3.81 -7.88 1.65
CA ALA A 302 2.92 -6.75 1.38
C ALA A 302 3.24 -6.14 0.02
N THR A 303 2.23 -5.90 -0.80
CA THR A 303 2.37 -5.19 -2.09
C THR A 303 2.06 -3.71 -1.88
N CYS A 304 2.75 -2.85 -2.62
CA CYS A 304 2.46 -1.43 -2.73
C CYS A 304 2.38 -1.02 -4.19
N ILE A 305 1.41 -0.17 -4.51
CA ILE A 305 1.16 0.40 -5.82
C ILE A 305 1.11 1.91 -5.66
N ILE A 306 1.98 2.61 -6.40
CA ILE A 306 1.95 4.06 -6.54
C ILE A 306 1.34 4.35 -7.91
N GLN A 307 0.14 4.89 -7.92
CA GLN A 307 -0.62 5.21 -9.13
C GLN A 307 -0.34 6.65 -9.55
N ASN A 308 -0.29 6.88 -10.86
CA ASN A 308 0.02 8.18 -11.46
C ASN A 308 1.29 8.85 -10.87
N PRO A 309 2.42 8.13 -10.72
CA PRO A 309 3.64 8.80 -10.34
C PRO A 309 4.04 9.80 -11.44
N PRO A 310 4.54 11.00 -11.08
CA PRO A 310 5.09 11.92 -12.07
C PRO A 310 6.15 11.22 -12.92
N ILE A 311 6.21 11.53 -14.21
CA ILE A 311 7.19 10.95 -15.14
C ILE A 311 8.55 11.62 -14.88
N GLY A 312 9.64 10.85 -14.93
CA GLY A 312 10.98 11.42 -14.83
C GLY A 312 11.51 11.65 -13.41
N ILE A 313 10.85 11.13 -12.35
CA ILE A 313 11.37 11.20 -10.99
C ILE A 313 12.41 10.09 -10.73
N GLY A 314 13.51 10.44 -10.08
CA GLY A 314 14.65 9.54 -9.81
C GLY A 314 15.88 9.83 -10.68
N GLU A 315 16.98 9.14 -10.39
CA GLU A 315 18.25 9.30 -11.10
C GLU A 315 18.74 7.99 -11.73
N PRO A 316 19.62 8.05 -12.75
CA PRO A 316 20.11 6.85 -13.40
C PRO A 316 21.22 6.09 -12.66
N ILE A 317 21.88 6.70 -11.67
CA ILE A 317 23.12 6.16 -11.09
C ILE A 317 23.03 5.96 -9.57
N PHE A 318 23.18 7.02 -8.77
CA PHE A 318 23.31 6.91 -7.31
C PHE A 318 21.98 7.07 -6.57
N ASP A 319 21.14 8.02 -6.99
CA ASP A 319 19.84 8.30 -6.39
C ASP A 319 18.68 7.69 -7.21
N LYS A 320 18.84 6.43 -7.62
CA LYS A 320 17.78 5.70 -8.33
C LYS A 320 16.51 5.66 -7.49
N LEU A 321 15.35 5.86 -8.13
CA LEU A 321 14.05 5.80 -7.47
C LEU A 321 13.85 4.50 -6.68
N GLU A 322 14.20 3.36 -7.29
CA GLU A 322 14.14 2.04 -6.67
C GLU A 322 15.12 1.90 -5.48
N ALA A 323 16.29 2.54 -5.53
CA ALA A 323 17.26 2.52 -4.46
C ALA A 323 16.80 3.34 -3.24
N GLU A 324 16.20 4.51 -3.48
CA GLU A 324 15.63 5.35 -2.41
C GLU A 324 14.39 4.72 -1.79
N LEU A 325 13.49 4.14 -2.59
CA LEU A 325 12.37 3.33 -2.09
C LEU A 325 12.89 2.15 -1.28
N ALA A 326 13.87 1.39 -1.78
CA ALA A 326 14.44 0.25 -1.07
C ALA A 326 15.07 0.66 0.26
N LYS A 327 15.85 1.74 0.29
CA LYS A 327 16.45 2.28 1.53
C LYS A 327 15.39 2.62 2.58
N MET A 328 14.32 3.31 2.17
CA MET A 328 13.26 3.66 3.10
C MET A 328 12.48 2.42 3.57
N ILE A 329 12.09 1.53 2.67
CA ILE A 329 11.27 0.36 2.99
C ILE A 329 12.05 -0.68 3.80
N LEU A 330 13.31 -0.93 3.48
CA LEU A 330 14.19 -1.83 4.26
C LEU A 330 14.50 -1.27 5.66
N SER A 331 14.33 0.03 5.87
CA SER A 331 14.46 0.64 7.21
C SER A 331 13.24 0.42 8.11
N ILE A 332 12.13 -0.11 7.57
CA ILE A 332 10.96 -0.51 8.36
C ILE A 332 11.31 -1.77 9.16
N PRO A 333 11.04 -1.82 10.47
CA PRO A 333 11.32 -3.00 11.29
C PRO A 333 10.71 -4.27 10.69
N ALA A 334 11.48 -5.35 10.71
CA ALA A 334 11.14 -6.68 10.19
C ALA A 334 11.04 -6.84 8.66
N VAL A 335 11.18 -5.78 7.86
CA VAL A 335 11.38 -5.94 6.42
C VAL A 335 12.76 -6.54 6.15
N LYS A 336 12.85 -7.49 5.21
CA LYS A 336 14.06 -8.24 4.84
C LYS A 336 14.35 -8.28 3.35
N GLY A 337 13.40 -7.88 2.52
CA GLY A 337 13.57 -7.80 1.09
C GLY A 337 12.56 -6.85 0.48
N ILE A 338 12.90 -6.33 -0.69
CA ILE A 338 12.02 -5.56 -1.55
C ILE A 338 12.28 -5.98 -3.00
N GLU A 339 11.24 -6.08 -3.80
CA GLU A 339 11.31 -6.36 -5.23
C GLU A 339 10.35 -5.44 -6.00
N PHE A 340 10.68 -5.12 -7.25
CA PHE A 340 9.93 -4.19 -8.10
C PHE A 340 9.41 -4.91 -9.34
N GLY A 341 8.18 -4.61 -9.76
CA GLY A 341 7.56 -5.18 -10.97
C GLY A 341 7.49 -6.71 -10.94
N SER A 342 8.09 -7.35 -11.95
CA SER A 342 8.26 -8.80 -12.05
C SER A 342 9.13 -9.37 -10.91
N GLY A 343 9.91 -8.53 -10.25
CA GLY A 343 10.70 -8.86 -9.07
C GLY A 343 11.71 -9.97 -9.33
N PHE A 344 11.85 -10.88 -8.37
CA PHE A 344 12.71 -12.04 -8.56
C PHE A 344 12.17 -13.01 -9.62
N ASN A 345 10.87 -13.01 -9.94
CA ASN A 345 10.35 -13.85 -11.02
C ASN A 345 10.89 -13.43 -12.39
N GLY A 346 11.28 -12.16 -12.56
CA GLY A 346 11.91 -11.67 -13.78
C GLY A 346 13.19 -12.42 -14.16
N THR A 347 13.91 -13.01 -13.19
CA THR A 347 15.15 -13.76 -13.47
C THR A 347 14.93 -15.06 -14.21
N TYR A 348 13.68 -15.54 -14.28
CA TYR A 348 13.30 -16.75 -15.01
C TYR A 348 12.73 -16.45 -16.41
N MET A 349 12.64 -15.17 -16.80
CA MET A 349 12.03 -14.74 -18.06
C MET A 349 13.08 -14.48 -19.14
N PHE A 350 12.75 -14.81 -20.39
CA PHE A 350 13.52 -14.33 -21.54
C PHE A 350 13.30 -12.82 -21.75
N GLY A 351 14.30 -12.12 -22.29
CA GLY A 351 14.18 -10.69 -22.61
C GLY A 351 13.00 -10.37 -23.54
N SER A 352 12.69 -11.26 -24.49
CA SER A 352 11.53 -11.14 -25.38
C SER A 352 10.18 -11.17 -24.65
N MET A 353 10.12 -11.76 -23.46
CA MET A 353 8.92 -11.80 -22.61
C MET A 353 8.94 -10.70 -21.54
N HIS A 354 10.13 -10.32 -21.06
CA HIS A 354 10.28 -9.35 -19.98
C HIS A 354 10.19 -7.90 -20.48
N ASN A 355 10.69 -7.60 -21.67
CA ASN A 355 10.76 -6.23 -22.17
C ASN A 355 9.37 -5.63 -22.37
N ASP A 356 9.11 -4.51 -21.68
CA ASP A 356 7.85 -3.79 -21.79
C ASP A 356 7.81 -3.00 -23.11
N ILE A 357 7.01 -3.48 -24.07
CA ILE A 357 6.89 -2.89 -25.41
C ILE A 357 6.17 -1.54 -25.31
N PHE A 358 6.80 -0.48 -25.82
CA PHE A 358 6.18 0.84 -25.97
C PHE A 358 5.20 0.86 -27.15
N ILE A 359 4.05 1.48 -26.94
CA ILE A 359 3.03 1.76 -27.94
C ILE A 359 2.63 3.23 -27.84
N PRO A 360 2.21 3.87 -28.95
CA PRO A 360 1.70 5.23 -28.90
C PRO A 360 0.44 5.28 -28.04
N VAL A 361 0.26 6.38 -27.31
CA VAL A 361 -1.06 6.69 -26.77
C VAL A 361 -1.92 7.05 -27.97
N GLU A 362 -2.85 6.18 -28.33
CA GLU A 362 -3.90 6.55 -29.27
C GLU A 362 -4.59 7.77 -28.65
N ASN A 363 -4.58 8.90 -29.34
CA ASN A 363 -5.43 10.03 -28.99
C ASN A 363 -6.79 9.44 -28.71
N MET A 364 -7.28 9.56 -27.47
CA MET A 364 -8.69 9.37 -27.19
C MET A 364 -9.40 10.44 -28.01
N SER A 365 -9.65 10.11 -29.28
CA SER A 365 -10.50 10.88 -30.15
C SER A 365 -11.78 11.01 -29.36
N THR A 366 -12.11 12.26 -29.07
CA THR A 366 -13.41 12.67 -28.61
C THR A 366 -14.43 12.11 -29.59
N LYS A 367 -14.94 10.91 -29.32
CA LYS A 367 -16.28 10.57 -29.77
C LYS A 367 -17.18 11.54 -29.02
N LYS A 368 -17.44 12.69 -29.65
CA LYS A 368 -18.62 13.49 -29.34
C LYS A 368 -19.80 12.52 -29.33
N GLU A 369 -20.50 12.50 -28.22
CA GLU A 369 -21.75 11.77 -27.99
C GLU A 369 -22.92 12.31 -28.84
N SER A 370 -22.67 12.86 -30.04
CA SER A 370 -23.67 13.50 -30.90
C SER A 370 -23.91 12.82 -32.25
N ASP A 371 -23.10 11.84 -32.67
CA ASP A 371 -23.15 11.35 -34.06
C ASP A 371 -23.49 9.85 -34.16
N LEU A 372 -24.41 9.36 -33.32
CA LEU A 372 -25.08 8.06 -33.52
C LEU A 372 -26.57 8.15 -33.21
N LEU A 373 -27.29 9.00 -33.96
CA LEU A 373 -28.71 8.86 -34.16
C LEU A 373 -29.02 9.10 -35.64
N TYR A 374 -29.64 8.08 -36.24
CA TYR A 374 -30.15 7.94 -37.62
C TYR A 374 -29.12 7.61 -38.70
N ASP A 375 -29.17 6.35 -39.15
CA ASP A 375 -28.80 5.99 -40.52
C ASP A 375 -30.11 5.79 -41.30
N ASP A 376 -30.41 6.75 -42.18
CA ASP A 376 -31.46 6.65 -43.19
C ASP A 376 -31.02 5.65 -44.24
N LYS A 377 -31.36 4.37 -44.01
CA LYS A 377 -31.74 3.35 -45.01
C LYS A 377 -31.88 2.01 -44.30
N GLY A 378 -33.12 1.70 -43.95
CA GLY A 378 -33.49 0.38 -43.47
C GLY A 378 -33.19 -0.69 -44.51
N GLU A 379 -32.36 -1.65 -44.14
CA GLU A 379 -32.42 -3.02 -44.66
C GLU A 379 -31.72 -3.98 -43.69
N CYS A 380 -32.50 -4.90 -43.10
CA CYS A 380 -32.01 -5.98 -42.27
C CYS A 380 -31.33 -7.05 -43.12
N LYS A 381 -30.09 -7.41 -42.78
CA LYS A 381 -29.56 -8.75 -43.10
C LYS A 381 -29.03 -9.44 -41.84
N ASN A 382 -29.68 -10.57 -41.57
CA ASN A 382 -29.33 -11.57 -40.59
C ASN A 382 -28.02 -12.30 -40.93
N MET A 383 -27.52 -12.97 -39.89
CA MET A 383 -26.72 -14.20 -39.86
C MET A 383 -25.19 -14.10 -39.76
N SER A 384 -24.75 -14.44 -38.54
CA SER A 384 -23.80 -15.50 -38.17
C SER A 384 -22.44 -15.53 -38.87
N TYR A 385 -21.37 -15.63 -38.09
CA TYR A 385 -20.34 -16.63 -38.40
C TYR A 385 -19.69 -17.24 -37.17
N HIS A 386 -19.67 -18.56 -37.22
CA HIS A 386 -18.95 -19.51 -36.41
C HIS A 386 -17.42 -19.39 -36.58
N SER A 387 -16.75 -19.93 -35.57
CA SER A 387 -15.35 -20.38 -35.51
C SER A 387 -14.85 -21.17 -36.72
N THR A 388 -13.62 -20.90 -37.17
CA THR A 388 -12.74 -21.92 -37.75
C THR A 388 -11.27 -21.60 -37.50
N ILE A 389 -10.60 -22.57 -36.87
CA ILE A 389 -9.16 -22.75 -36.78
C ILE A 389 -8.65 -23.19 -38.16
N GLN A 390 -7.56 -22.61 -38.65
CA GLN A 390 -6.65 -23.30 -39.57
C GLN A 390 -5.20 -22.88 -39.27
N ASN A 391 -4.45 -23.89 -38.85
CA ASN A 391 -2.99 -23.93 -38.85
C ASN A 391 -2.47 -23.77 -40.28
N ASN A 392 -1.31 -23.14 -40.43
CA ASN A 392 -0.32 -23.49 -41.45
C ASN A 392 1.06 -23.07 -40.93
N GLU A 393 1.84 -24.06 -40.52
CA GLU A 393 3.30 -24.02 -40.58
C GLU A 393 3.69 -24.22 -42.05
N ASP A 394 4.56 -23.37 -42.60
CA ASP A 394 5.75 -23.85 -43.32
C ASP A 394 6.64 -22.72 -43.87
N GLN A 395 7.95 -23.00 -43.75
CA GLN A 395 9.06 -22.59 -44.62
C GLN A 395 9.81 -21.26 -44.40
N ILE A 396 11.02 -21.48 -43.88
CA ILE A 396 12.24 -20.68 -43.95
C ILE A 396 12.68 -20.48 -45.41
N LEU A 397 13.00 -19.24 -45.82
CA LEU A 397 14.10 -18.99 -46.76
C LEU A 397 14.68 -17.57 -46.62
N ASN A 398 16.00 -17.52 -46.50
CA ASN A 398 16.83 -16.31 -46.47
C ASN A 398 16.63 -15.43 -47.72
N SER A 399 16.54 -14.11 -47.53
CA SER A 399 17.17 -13.17 -48.47
C SER A 399 17.55 -11.85 -47.80
N THR A 400 18.86 -11.69 -47.61
CA THR A 400 19.53 -10.40 -47.47
C THR A 400 19.34 -9.58 -48.74
N LYS A 401 18.60 -8.48 -48.68
CA LYS A 401 18.71 -7.36 -49.63
C LYS A 401 18.60 -6.04 -48.88
N GLY A 402 19.64 -5.23 -49.04
CA GLY A 402 19.83 -3.97 -48.33
C GLY A 402 18.74 -2.94 -48.63
N PHE A 403 18.41 -2.18 -47.61
CA PHE A 403 17.69 -0.92 -47.76
C PHE A 403 18.67 0.23 -47.54
N MET A 404 19.08 0.84 -48.65
CA MET A 404 19.67 2.18 -48.68
C MET A 404 18.65 3.19 -48.12
N PRO A 405 19.11 4.25 -47.41
CA PRO A 405 18.22 5.29 -46.94
C PRO A 405 17.74 6.15 -48.14
N PRO A 406 16.51 6.65 -48.14
CA PRO A 406 16.14 7.68 -49.10
C PRO A 406 16.90 8.97 -48.74
N LYS A 407 17.75 9.39 -49.68
CA LYS A 407 18.29 10.74 -49.73
C LYS A 407 17.17 11.70 -50.15
N ASN A 408 17.23 12.88 -49.53
CA ASN A 408 16.83 14.20 -50.01
C ASN A 408 15.57 14.87 -49.45
N ASP A 409 15.88 15.97 -48.76
CA ASP A 409 15.33 17.32 -48.94
C ASP A 409 14.07 17.67 -48.19
N LYS A 410 14.25 17.96 -46.89
CA LYS A 410 13.64 19.16 -46.27
C LYS A 410 14.67 19.91 -45.43
N ASN A 411 15.05 21.07 -45.96
CA ASN A 411 15.79 22.18 -45.36
C ASN A 411 15.81 22.20 -43.82
N PHE A 412 16.95 21.84 -43.22
CA PHE A 412 17.34 22.28 -41.89
C PHE A 412 17.90 23.70 -42.02
N ASN A 413 17.05 24.71 -41.97
CA ASN A 413 17.45 26.09 -41.71
C ASN A 413 16.31 26.79 -40.96
N ASN A 414 16.56 26.98 -39.67
CA ASN A 414 15.89 27.82 -38.65
C ASN A 414 15.77 27.02 -37.35
N ILE A 415 16.93 26.85 -36.69
CA ILE A 415 17.00 26.49 -35.28
C ILE A 415 17.06 27.84 -34.55
N ASP A 416 15.92 28.43 -34.29
CA ASP A 416 15.72 29.51 -33.33
C ASP A 416 14.25 29.42 -32.88
N ASP A 417 14.02 29.55 -31.58
CA ASP A 417 12.72 29.53 -30.87
C ASP A 417 12.05 28.17 -30.59
N TYR A 418 12.70 27.33 -29.78
CA TYR A 418 11.97 26.37 -28.93
C TYR A 418 11.37 27.09 -27.71
N ASN A 419 10.31 27.88 -27.97
CA ASN A 419 9.34 28.23 -26.93
C ASN A 419 8.49 27.00 -26.63
N VAL A 420 9.06 26.04 -25.89
CA VAL A 420 8.31 24.96 -25.27
C VAL A 420 7.60 25.54 -24.05
N THR A 421 6.41 26.09 -24.29
CA THR A 421 5.38 26.33 -23.28
C THR A 421 4.91 24.97 -22.77
N PHE A 422 5.38 24.58 -21.58
CA PHE A 422 4.87 23.43 -20.85
C PHE A 422 3.45 23.76 -20.36
N ASN A 423 2.44 23.29 -21.09
CA ASN A 423 1.09 23.17 -20.56
C ASN A 423 1.06 21.96 -19.62
N ASN A 424 0.51 22.13 -18.41
CA ASN A 424 0.39 21.12 -17.36
C ASN A 424 -0.50 19.89 -17.71
N ASN A 425 -0.90 19.74 -18.97
CA ASN A 425 -1.45 18.52 -19.53
C ASN A 425 -0.37 17.89 -20.41
N GLU A 426 0.65 17.29 -19.81
CA GLU A 426 1.62 16.49 -20.58
C GLU A 426 0.90 15.27 -21.15
N GLU A 427 0.55 15.32 -22.43
CA GLU A 427 0.09 14.16 -23.17
C GLU A 427 1.22 13.12 -23.16
N LYS A 428 1.04 12.05 -22.38
CA LYS A 428 1.88 10.85 -22.50
C LYS A 428 1.85 10.43 -23.96
N LEU A 429 2.96 10.56 -24.68
CA LEU A 429 3.04 10.14 -26.08
C LEU A 429 3.16 8.62 -26.21
N LEU A 430 3.71 7.98 -25.18
CA LEU A 430 3.99 6.55 -25.14
C LEU A 430 3.46 5.93 -23.84
N ILE A 431 2.93 4.72 -23.95
CA ILE A 431 2.65 3.81 -22.83
C ILE A 431 3.28 2.46 -23.11
N THR A 432 3.42 1.61 -22.10
CA THR A 432 3.87 0.23 -22.30
C THR A 432 2.69 -0.74 -22.29
N LYS A 433 2.78 -1.79 -23.10
CA LYS A 433 1.77 -2.87 -23.17
C LYS A 433 1.72 -3.70 -21.88
N THR A 434 2.85 -3.82 -21.19
CA THR A 434 3.03 -4.55 -19.93
C THR A 434 3.81 -3.68 -18.94
N ASN A 435 3.89 -4.08 -17.68
CA ASN A 435 4.61 -3.34 -16.63
C ASN A 435 5.54 -4.26 -15.82
N ASN A 436 6.30 -5.11 -16.50
CA ASN A 436 7.29 -6.00 -15.88
C ASN A 436 8.39 -5.23 -15.14
N CYS A 437 8.74 -4.04 -15.62
CA CYS A 437 9.68 -3.12 -14.94
C CYS A 437 9.10 -2.50 -13.66
N GLY A 438 7.79 -2.61 -13.41
CA GLY A 438 7.15 -2.06 -12.22
C GLY A 438 7.22 -0.53 -12.16
N GLY A 439 7.07 0.12 -13.31
CA GLY A 439 6.99 1.58 -13.44
C GLY A 439 8.32 2.34 -13.33
N ILE A 440 9.45 1.62 -13.27
CA ILE A 440 10.78 2.20 -13.13
C ILE A 440 11.69 1.62 -14.20
N LEU A 441 12.34 2.48 -15.00
CA LEU A 441 13.37 2.09 -15.96
C LEU A 441 14.63 2.91 -15.70
N ALA A 442 15.76 2.22 -15.59
CA ALA A 442 17.04 2.84 -15.27
C ALA A 442 16.98 3.76 -14.05
N GLY A 443 16.22 3.42 -13.01
CA GLY A 443 16.08 4.24 -11.80
C GLY A 443 15.17 5.47 -11.92
N ILE A 444 14.44 5.62 -13.03
CA ILE A 444 13.56 6.75 -13.33
C ILE A 444 12.13 6.26 -13.55
N SER A 445 11.13 7.00 -13.05
CA SER A 445 9.72 6.67 -13.26
C SER A 445 9.30 6.80 -14.73
N THR A 446 8.56 5.81 -15.23
CA THR A 446 8.02 5.81 -16.60
C THR A 446 6.63 6.46 -16.70
N GLY A 447 5.98 6.71 -15.57
CA GLY A 447 4.57 7.14 -15.48
C GLY A 447 3.57 6.00 -15.42
N ASN A 448 4.00 4.74 -15.59
CA ASN A 448 3.17 3.59 -15.21
C ASN A 448 3.08 3.50 -13.67
N ASN A 449 2.16 2.68 -13.18
CA ASN A 449 2.11 2.36 -11.77
C ASN A 449 3.47 1.81 -11.30
N ILE A 450 4.02 2.40 -10.23
CA ILE A 450 5.17 1.79 -9.57
C ILE A 450 4.66 0.67 -8.67
N VAL A 451 5.13 -0.55 -8.89
CA VAL A 451 4.69 -1.73 -8.15
C VAL A 451 5.89 -2.34 -7.45
N PHE A 452 5.81 -2.50 -6.12
CA PHE A 452 6.82 -3.21 -5.37
C PHE A 452 6.22 -4.09 -4.28
N ARG A 453 6.97 -5.12 -3.89
CA ARG A 453 6.59 -6.06 -2.82
C ARG A 453 7.66 -6.06 -1.74
N SER A 454 7.22 -6.02 -0.49
CA SER A 454 8.07 -6.03 0.70
C SER A 454 7.98 -7.39 1.38
N ALA A 455 9.11 -8.04 1.61
CA ALA A 455 9.19 -9.31 2.34
C ALA A 455 9.41 -9.05 3.83
N ILE A 456 8.54 -9.61 4.67
CA ILE A 456 8.53 -9.36 6.11
C ILE A 456 8.76 -10.65 6.87
N LYS A 457 9.74 -10.64 7.77
CA LYS A 457 10.04 -11.80 8.61
C LYS A 457 9.00 -11.99 9.73
N PRO A 458 8.90 -13.19 10.31
CA PRO A 458 8.13 -13.42 11.53
C PRO A 458 8.54 -12.50 12.69
N VAL A 459 7.59 -12.29 13.60
CA VAL A 459 7.80 -11.49 14.81
C VAL A 459 8.73 -12.25 15.75
N SER A 460 9.79 -11.60 16.21
CA SER A 460 10.80 -12.26 17.05
C SER A 460 10.32 -12.61 18.45
N SER A 461 9.36 -11.85 18.98
CA SER A 461 8.84 -12.05 20.33
C SER A 461 7.68 -13.06 20.29
N ILE A 462 7.97 -14.32 20.63
CA ILE A 462 7.02 -15.42 20.69
C ILE A 462 6.91 -15.99 22.11
N GLN A 463 5.80 -16.66 22.41
CA GLN A 463 5.52 -17.23 23.74
C GLN A 463 6.06 -18.66 23.91
N ILE A 464 6.62 -19.24 22.85
CA ILE A 464 7.32 -20.52 22.88
C ILE A 464 8.66 -20.31 23.58
N GLU A 465 8.92 -21.08 24.63
CA GLU A 465 10.18 -21.05 25.36
C GLU A 465 11.32 -21.57 24.46
N LYS A 466 12.44 -20.85 24.46
CA LYS A 466 13.63 -21.22 23.71
C LYS A 466 14.87 -21.08 24.58
N GLU A 467 15.79 -22.01 24.39
CA GLU A 467 17.13 -21.92 24.94
C GLU A 467 17.92 -20.84 24.18
N THR A 468 18.62 -19.98 24.91
CA THR A 468 19.42 -18.89 24.38
C THR A 468 20.55 -18.54 25.36
N SER A 469 21.25 -17.43 25.12
CA SER A 469 22.32 -16.96 26.00
C SER A 469 22.06 -15.53 26.47
N ASP A 470 22.44 -15.24 27.71
CA ASP A 470 22.46 -13.88 28.23
C ASP A 470 23.59 -13.04 27.60
N PHE A 471 23.67 -11.75 27.93
CA PHE A 471 24.77 -10.90 27.44
C PHE A 471 26.17 -11.33 27.90
N TYR A 472 26.30 -12.30 28.81
CA TYR A 472 27.56 -12.75 29.41
C TYR A 472 28.01 -14.11 28.86
N GLY A 473 27.23 -14.74 27.97
CA GLY A 473 27.55 -16.05 27.41
C GLY A 473 27.04 -17.23 28.22
N ASN A 474 26.25 -17.00 29.27
CA ASN A 474 25.64 -18.08 30.04
C ASN A 474 24.38 -18.56 29.33
N MET A 475 24.17 -19.88 29.29
CA MET A 475 22.95 -20.47 28.75
C MET A 475 21.76 -20.19 29.67
N CYS A 476 20.62 -19.86 29.08
CA CYS A 476 19.38 -19.57 29.80
C CYS A 476 18.16 -19.84 28.91
N ASN A 477 16.99 -19.99 29.55
CA ASN A 477 15.73 -20.08 28.81
C ASN A 477 15.06 -18.71 28.73
N LEU A 478 14.55 -18.38 27.55
CA LEU A 478 13.77 -17.20 27.30
C LEU A 478 12.36 -17.58 26.88
N LYS A 479 11.38 -17.11 27.64
CA LYS A 479 9.97 -17.12 27.26
C LYS A 479 9.48 -15.68 27.29
N VAL A 480 9.30 -15.09 26.11
CA VAL A 480 8.88 -13.69 26.05
C VAL A 480 7.43 -13.59 26.51
N GLN A 481 7.22 -12.88 27.62
CA GLN A 481 5.89 -12.53 28.12
C GLN A 481 5.48 -11.17 27.54
N GLY A 482 4.18 -11.00 27.31
CA GLY A 482 3.61 -9.72 26.88
C GLY A 482 2.76 -9.78 25.62
N ARG A 483 2.34 -8.59 25.17
CA ARG A 483 1.38 -8.37 24.08
C ARG A 483 2.10 -8.25 22.74
N HIS A 484 2.35 -9.37 22.09
CA HIS A 484 3.01 -9.41 20.78
C HIS A 484 2.02 -9.76 19.66
N ASP A 485 2.28 -9.20 18.47
CA ASP A 485 1.59 -9.57 17.25
C ASP A 485 2.06 -10.97 16.82
N SER A 486 1.14 -11.89 16.50
CA SER A 486 1.50 -13.15 15.80
C SER A 486 1.81 -12.90 14.33
N CYS A 487 1.31 -11.81 13.76
CA CYS A 487 1.64 -11.34 12.43
C CYS A 487 1.49 -9.82 12.37
N ILE A 488 2.53 -9.11 11.93
CA ILE A 488 2.49 -7.64 11.81
C ILE A 488 1.92 -7.14 10.48
N LEU A 489 1.77 -8.03 9.50
CA LEU A 489 1.35 -7.70 8.13
C LEU A 489 0.09 -6.85 8.08
N PRO A 490 -0.98 -7.14 8.85
CA PRO A 490 -2.18 -6.30 8.81
C PRO A 490 -1.92 -4.83 9.13
N ARG A 491 -0.87 -4.49 9.90
CA ARG A 491 -0.57 -3.11 10.31
C ARG A 491 0.46 -2.40 9.43
N LEU A 492 1.10 -3.13 8.52
CA LEU A 492 2.17 -2.60 7.67
C LEU A 492 1.71 -1.72 6.50
N PRO A 493 0.56 -1.95 5.84
CA PRO A 493 0.12 -1.13 4.72
C PRO A 493 0.21 0.39 4.92
N PRO A 494 -0.37 1.00 5.98
CA PRO A 494 -0.25 2.44 6.20
C PRO A 494 1.20 2.91 6.42
N ILE A 495 2.07 2.05 6.93
CA ILE A 495 3.49 2.37 7.15
C ILE A 495 4.23 2.39 5.82
N ILE A 496 3.98 1.42 4.94
CA ILE A 496 4.58 1.33 3.61
C ILE A 496 4.11 2.51 2.76
N GLU A 497 2.80 2.78 2.73
CA GLU A 497 2.20 3.91 2.01
C GLU A 497 2.83 5.26 2.40
N ALA A 498 2.91 5.52 3.71
CA ALA A 498 3.48 6.74 4.24
C ALA A 498 4.99 6.86 3.93
N SER A 499 5.72 5.74 4.06
CA SER A 499 7.15 5.66 3.74
C SER A 499 7.41 5.95 2.26
N SER A 500 6.60 5.40 1.36
CA SER A 500 6.65 5.70 -0.07
C SER A 500 6.32 7.16 -0.37
N SER A 501 5.33 7.75 0.32
CA SER A 501 4.97 9.16 0.17
C SER A 501 6.16 10.08 0.48
N MET A 502 6.92 9.77 1.54
CA MET A 502 8.12 10.52 1.91
C MET A 502 9.20 10.46 0.81
N VAL A 503 9.42 9.27 0.21
CA VAL A 503 10.40 9.11 -0.88
C VAL A 503 9.97 9.87 -2.13
N ILE A 504 8.73 9.68 -2.56
CA ILE A 504 8.19 10.32 -3.77
C ILE A 504 8.20 11.85 -3.62
N GLY A 505 7.77 12.36 -2.47
CA GLY A 505 7.78 13.79 -2.20
C GLY A 505 9.19 14.40 -2.26
N ASP A 506 10.17 13.75 -1.63
CA ASP A 506 11.56 14.21 -1.69
C ASP A 506 12.12 14.18 -3.11
N LEU A 507 11.90 13.09 -3.87
CA LEU A 507 12.38 12.98 -5.25
C LEU A 507 11.75 14.03 -6.18
N ILE A 508 10.47 14.34 -6.03
CA ILE A 508 9.82 15.42 -6.78
C ILE A 508 10.50 16.76 -6.49
N LEU A 509 10.72 17.11 -5.21
CA LEU A 509 11.40 18.37 -4.88
C LEU A 509 12.83 18.41 -5.44
N ARG A 510 13.55 17.28 -5.42
CA ARG A 510 14.88 17.17 -6.04
C ARG A 510 14.80 17.45 -7.54
N GLN A 511 13.82 16.92 -8.26
CA GLN A 511 13.66 17.22 -9.69
C GLN A 511 13.29 18.68 -9.94
N ILE A 512 12.34 19.23 -9.18
CA ILE A 512 12.00 20.66 -9.28
C ILE A 512 13.25 21.53 -9.08
N SER A 513 14.11 21.18 -8.13
CA SER A 513 15.35 21.93 -7.89
C SER A 513 16.36 21.86 -9.05
N LYS A 514 16.38 20.76 -9.80
CA LYS A 514 17.31 20.54 -10.93
C LYS A 514 16.86 21.20 -12.20
N TYR A 515 15.57 21.11 -12.52
CA TYR A 515 15.00 21.84 -13.65
C TYR A 515 15.15 23.35 -13.45
N GLY A 516 15.34 23.76 -12.19
CA GLY A 516 15.18 25.15 -11.82
C GLY A 516 13.77 25.57 -12.18
N ASP A 517 13.49 26.84 -11.96
CA ASP A 517 12.23 27.38 -12.40
C ASP A 517 12.50 28.14 -13.69
N LYS A 518 11.87 27.73 -14.80
CA LYS A 518 11.72 28.62 -15.98
C LYS A 518 10.97 29.91 -15.59
N LYS A 519 10.41 29.98 -14.38
CA LYS A 519 9.76 31.13 -13.75
C LYS A 519 10.10 31.20 -12.26
N LEU A 520 11.38 31.21 -11.87
CA LEU A 520 11.74 31.55 -10.48
C LEU A 520 10.84 32.72 -10.09
N PRO A 521 10.05 32.66 -9.00
CA PRO A 521 9.44 33.85 -8.46
C PRO A 521 10.61 34.72 -7.98
N THR A 522 11.27 35.39 -8.92
CA THR A 522 11.61 36.79 -8.76
C THR A 522 10.34 37.38 -8.20
N LEU A 523 10.33 37.70 -6.91
CA LEU A 523 9.83 38.97 -6.38
C LEU A 523 8.67 39.62 -7.16
N PHE A 524 7.69 38.83 -7.59
CA PHE A 524 6.47 39.25 -8.24
C PHE A 524 5.38 38.89 -7.25
N ARG A 525 5.31 39.73 -6.21
CA ARG A 525 4.06 40.02 -5.54
C ARG A 525 3.07 40.47 -6.62
N ASN A 526 2.05 39.65 -6.82
CA ASN A 526 0.73 39.94 -7.35
C ASN A 526 -0.10 38.70 -6.95
N MET A 527 -0.86 38.66 -5.86
CA MET A 527 -1.53 39.69 -5.05
C MET A 527 -1.48 39.30 -3.58
#